data_AF-M3HRV8-F1
#
_entry.id   AF-M3HRV8-F1
#
_cell.length_a   1.000
_cell.length_b   1.000
_cell.length_c   1.000
_cell.angle_alpha   90.00
_cell.angle_beta   90.00
_cell.angle_gamma   90.00
#
_symmetry.space_group_name_H-M   'P 1'
#
loop_
_entity.id
_entity.type
_entity.pdbx_description
1 polymer ?
#
loop_
_entity_poly.entity_id
_entity_poly.type
_entity_poly.pdbx_seq_one_letter_code
_entity_poly.pdbx_strand_id
1 'polypeptide(L)'
;MKSTQRKILSSFIILLAGFFISCGAELPIEELSDAKNSITRAKSAGAEKYAPSELEEARKNLLTAHQKASEENLTETKKSALYARAKALDASEKSFPSSVDDARKESSSSIESAEEAYASQLASEPYNTSVQLRKEGDSLRETADRTLESYPKESGDDAKLRMRLAAFDQYEASRQKYADSKKAADESKVLALSQKQQLIDSFADIDKNLNDADKYAEGKDPEVSETRNRLDSSKSKIEEGKIKEGYSEIDDIRKKSGELVAKNIKIYAEKQKELAKQSVASATTRLASFDRNKINSSRDFQVSYQRAEENLKAAEESRVAAEDLYSSEKYEDSISRSEEAIRLSRILVDQATELAERIERKATTDKIAGRDTKTEGNKKY
;
A
#
# COMPACT_ATOMS: atom_id res chain seq x y z
N MET A 1 96.71 -12.45 35.04
CA MET A 1 97.81 -11.47 35.19
C MET A 1 97.16 -10.11 35.41
N LYS A 2 96.86 -9.75 36.67
CA LYS A 2 97.58 -8.81 37.55
C LYS A 2 97.91 -7.43 36.94
N SER A 3 97.39 -6.41 37.65
CA SER A 3 97.93 -5.05 37.84
C SER A 3 97.60 -4.06 36.71
N THR A 4 97.05 -2.86 36.96
CA THR A 4 97.55 -1.89 37.97
C THR A 4 96.50 -0.82 38.30
N GLN A 5 96.31 -0.52 39.59
CA GLN A 5 95.60 0.64 40.13
C GLN A 5 96.42 1.93 40.01
N ARG A 6 95.75 3.08 39.92
CA ARG A 6 96.18 4.30 40.66
C ARG A 6 94.97 5.20 40.98
N LYS A 7 94.85 5.52 42.28
CA LYS A 7 93.90 6.46 42.89
C LYS A 7 94.56 7.83 43.07
N ILE A 8 93.80 8.92 42.91
CA ILE A 8 93.97 10.25 43.54
C ILE A 8 92.54 10.85 43.57
N LEU A 9 91.75 10.83 44.66
CA LEU A 9 91.74 11.66 45.89
C LEU A 9 91.53 13.17 45.64
N SER A 10 90.35 13.72 46.00
CA SER A 10 90.20 14.78 47.02
C SER A 10 88.82 15.48 46.98
N SER A 11 88.22 15.59 48.16
CA SER A 11 86.95 16.21 48.52
C SER A 11 86.97 17.75 48.57
N PHE A 12 85.80 18.37 48.32
CA PHE A 12 85.34 19.68 48.84
C PHE A 12 83.80 19.70 48.72
N ILE A 13 83.05 19.17 49.68
CA ILE A 13 82.34 19.89 50.76
C ILE A 13 81.71 21.23 50.34
N ILE A 14 80.39 21.18 50.12
CA ILE A 14 79.30 22.00 50.69
C ILE A 14 79.49 23.52 50.64
N LEU A 15 78.62 24.22 49.89
CA LEU A 15 77.64 25.22 50.41
C LEU A 15 77.16 26.16 49.28
N LEU A 16 76.02 25.83 48.65
CA LEU A 16 75.03 26.85 48.26
C LEU A 16 73.68 26.16 48.00
N ALA A 17 73.00 25.86 49.11
CA ALA A 17 71.57 25.66 49.13
C ALA A 17 70.86 26.98 48.80
N GLY A 18 69.80 26.90 48.02
CA GLY A 18 68.85 27.99 47.84
C GLY A 18 68.47 28.21 46.39
N PHE A 19 67.53 27.40 45.89
CA PHE A 19 66.36 27.80 45.09
C PHE A 19 65.63 26.52 44.60
N PHE A 20 65.27 25.63 45.54
CA PHE A 20 64.13 24.73 45.30
C PHE A 20 62.87 25.50 45.66
N ILE A 21 62.43 26.41 44.79
CA ILE A 21 61.00 26.77 44.76
C ILE A 21 60.31 25.62 44.04
N SER A 22 60.06 24.56 44.80
CA SER A 22 58.95 23.67 44.55
C SER A 22 57.68 24.43 44.92
N CYS A 23 57.14 25.20 43.98
CA CYS A 23 55.78 25.74 44.07
C CYS A 23 55.25 25.97 42.65
N GLY A 24 55.09 24.89 41.90
CA GLY A 24 54.31 24.86 40.67
C GLY A 24 53.32 23.72 40.82
N ALA A 25 52.15 23.99 41.39
CA ALA A 25 51.08 23.02 41.33
C ALA A 25 50.77 22.75 39.85
N GLU A 26 50.52 21.48 39.52
CA GLU A 26 50.21 21.08 38.15
C GLU A 26 48.84 21.64 37.75
N LEU A 27 48.73 22.19 36.54
CA LEU A 27 47.46 22.70 36.02
C LEU A 27 46.41 21.56 36.05
N PRO A 28 45.18 21.75 36.56
CA PRO A 28 44.15 20.71 36.66
C PRO A 28 43.53 20.40 35.29
N ILE A 29 44.32 19.83 34.38
CA ILE A 29 43.96 19.55 32.98
C ILE A 29 42.84 18.51 32.92
N GLU A 30 42.87 17.51 33.79
CA GLU A 30 41.86 16.46 33.85
C GLU A 30 40.48 17.04 34.16
N GLU A 31 40.36 17.86 35.21
CA GLU A 31 39.08 18.46 35.60
C GLU A 31 38.54 19.42 34.53
N LEU A 32 39.41 20.19 33.89
CA LEU A 32 39.03 21.08 32.78
C LEU A 32 38.53 20.28 31.56
N SER A 33 39.21 19.18 31.23
CA SER A 33 38.80 18.27 30.15
C SER A 33 37.46 17.62 30.43
N ASP A 34 37.27 17.09 31.64
CA ASP A 34 36.03 16.45 32.07
C ASP A 34 34.85 17.42 32.08
N ALA A 35 35.06 18.66 32.52
CA ALA A 35 34.05 19.71 32.45
C ALA A 35 33.63 20.01 31.00
N LYS A 36 34.61 20.15 30.09
CA LYS A 36 34.34 20.40 28.66
C LYS A 36 33.59 19.22 28.01
N ASN A 37 34.01 18.00 28.28
CA ASN A 37 33.37 16.79 27.75
C ASN A 37 31.93 16.66 28.28
N SER A 38 31.71 16.93 29.57
CA SER A 38 30.38 16.90 30.17
C SER A 38 29.46 17.97 29.58
N ILE A 39 29.96 19.20 29.35
CA ILE A 39 29.19 20.26 28.67
C ILE A 39 28.82 19.84 27.25
N THR A 40 29.74 19.19 26.52
CA THR A 40 29.51 18.72 25.16
C THR A 40 28.42 17.64 25.13
N ARG A 41 28.50 16.67 26.05
CA ARG A 41 27.47 15.64 26.22
C ARG A 41 26.11 16.25 26.58
N ALA A 42 26.06 17.20 27.52
CA ALA A 42 24.82 17.91 27.86
C ALA A 42 24.20 18.60 26.64
N LYS A 43 25.00 19.28 25.80
CA LYS A 43 24.50 19.86 24.54
C LYS A 43 23.92 18.78 23.62
N SER A 44 24.63 17.66 23.44
CA SER A 44 24.16 16.55 22.60
C SER A 44 22.87 15.91 23.13
N ALA A 45 22.67 15.92 24.45
CA ALA A 45 21.44 15.49 25.13
C ALA A 45 20.28 16.49 24.96
N GLY A 46 20.48 17.63 24.29
CA GLY A 46 19.46 18.65 24.08
C GLY A 46 19.29 19.62 25.25
N ALA A 47 20.32 19.79 26.10
CA ALA A 47 20.22 20.67 27.27
C ALA A 47 19.94 22.14 26.95
N GLU A 48 20.19 22.60 25.73
CA GLU A 48 19.77 23.95 25.31
C GLU A 48 18.24 24.13 25.34
N LYS A 49 17.49 23.04 25.11
CA LYS A 49 16.02 23.01 25.18
C LYS A 49 15.54 22.62 26.59
N TYR A 50 16.18 21.62 27.20
CA TYR A 50 15.64 20.94 28.39
C TYR A 50 16.26 21.33 29.73
N ALA A 51 17.49 21.85 29.72
CA ALA A 51 18.17 22.29 30.93
C ALA A 51 19.07 23.52 30.65
N PRO A 52 18.50 24.62 30.10
CA PRO A 52 19.30 25.76 29.65
C PRO A 52 20.01 26.46 30.82
N SER A 53 19.39 26.49 32.01
CA SER A 53 19.97 27.13 33.19
C SER A 53 21.23 26.41 33.66
N GLU A 54 21.16 25.08 33.83
CA GLU A 54 22.29 24.26 34.28
C GLU A 54 23.42 24.24 33.25
N LEU A 55 23.07 24.19 31.96
CA LEU A 55 24.04 24.26 30.89
C LEU A 55 24.77 25.61 30.86
N GLU A 56 24.06 26.72 31.07
CA GLU A 56 24.66 28.05 31.11
C GLU A 56 25.53 28.24 32.36
N GLU A 57 25.07 27.76 33.52
CA GLU A 57 25.89 27.72 34.73
C GLU A 57 27.18 26.92 34.53
N ALA A 58 27.11 25.77 33.85
CA ALA A 58 28.29 24.97 33.53
C ALA A 58 29.26 25.73 32.63
N ARG A 59 28.78 26.38 31.56
CA ARG A 59 29.58 27.20 30.64
C ARG A 59 30.25 28.36 31.37
N LYS A 60 29.51 29.09 32.20
CA LYS A 60 30.03 30.21 33.00
C LYS A 60 31.15 29.77 33.93
N ASN A 61 30.99 28.64 34.62
CA ASN A 61 32.00 28.15 35.54
C ASN A 61 33.24 27.59 34.83
N LEU A 62 33.10 27.00 33.64
CA LEU A 62 34.26 26.62 32.83
C LEU A 62 35.05 27.85 32.36
N LEU A 63 34.36 28.93 31.98
CA LEU A 63 35.01 30.20 31.66
C LEU A 63 35.75 30.78 32.87
N THR A 64 35.13 30.76 34.05
CA THR A 64 35.79 31.16 35.30
C THR A 64 37.01 30.29 35.60
N ALA A 65 36.94 28.97 35.37
CA ALA A 65 38.09 28.09 35.55
C ALA A 65 39.26 28.49 34.64
N HIS A 66 39.01 28.80 33.37
CA HIS A 66 40.03 29.32 32.45
C HIS A 66 40.62 30.66 32.90
N GLN A 67 39.80 31.57 33.41
CA GLN A 67 40.27 32.85 33.97
C GLN A 67 41.19 32.63 35.18
N LYS A 68 40.78 31.78 36.14
CA LYS A 68 41.60 31.47 37.33
C LYS A 68 42.89 30.73 36.99
N ALA A 69 42.88 29.91 35.93
CA ALA A 69 44.10 29.28 35.43
C ALA A 69 45.10 30.33 34.91
N SER A 70 44.61 31.37 34.21
CA SER A 70 45.46 32.47 33.73
C SER A 70 46.00 33.37 34.85
N GLU A 71 45.33 33.38 36.01
CA GLU A 71 45.77 34.07 37.23
C GLU A 71 46.70 33.20 38.10
N GLU A 72 47.09 32.01 37.63
CA GLU A 72 47.87 31.00 38.39
C GLU A 72 47.18 30.52 39.68
N ASN A 73 45.88 30.75 39.83
CA ASN A 73 45.08 30.32 40.98
C ASN A 73 44.50 28.92 40.76
N LEU A 74 45.37 27.92 40.84
CA LEU A 74 45.07 26.53 40.49
C LEU A 74 44.02 25.86 41.38
N THR A 75 43.94 26.26 42.65
CA THR A 75 42.91 25.78 43.60
C THR A 75 41.51 26.20 43.15
N GLU A 76 41.33 27.48 42.81
CA GLU A 76 40.03 27.96 42.31
C GLU A 76 39.76 27.48 40.88
N THR A 77 40.77 27.31 40.03
CA THR A 77 40.62 26.64 38.72
C THR A 77 39.98 25.26 38.87
N LYS A 78 40.55 24.41 39.74
CA LYS A 78 40.05 23.05 39.98
C LYS A 78 38.61 23.08 40.50
N LYS A 79 38.32 23.95 41.47
CA LYS A 79 36.97 24.09 42.04
C LYS A 79 35.93 24.54 41.00
N SER A 80 36.24 25.55 40.19
CA SER A 80 35.36 26.01 39.11
C SER A 80 35.15 24.94 38.04
N ALA A 81 36.19 24.17 37.68
CA ALA A 81 36.09 23.08 36.73
C ALA A 81 35.18 21.93 37.25
N LEU A 82 35.36 21.52 38.51
CA LEU A 82 34.50 20.52 39.15
C LEU A 82 33.04 20.96 39.22
N TYR A 83 32.78 22.23 39.56
CA TYR A 83 31.43 22.79 39.57
C TYR A 83 30.81 22.83 38.16
N ALA A 84 31.60 23.23 37.16
CA ALA A 84 31.16 23.21 35.76
C ALA A 84 30.79 21.80 35.30
N ARG A 85 31.60 20.79 35.63
CA ARG A 85 31.32 19.38 35.37
C ARG A 85 30.00 18.95 36.04
N ALA A 86 29.84 19.23 37.34
CA ALA A 86 28.65 18.85 38.08
C ALA A 86 27.36 19.42 37.44
N LYS A 87 27.36 20.70 37.10
CA LYS A 87 26.23 21.35 36.43
C LYS A 87 25.96 20.81 35.03
N ALA A 88 26.98 20.44 34.28
CA ALA A 88 26.80 19.80 32.99
C ALA A 88 26.21 18.38 33.09
N LEU A 89 26.57 17.63 34.13
CA LEU A 89 25.94 16.33 34.39
C LEU A 89 24.48 16.52 34.81
N ASP A 90 24.15 17.53 35.62
CA ASP A 90 22.76 17.85 35.99
C ASP A 90 21.93 18.24 34.77
N ALA A 91 22.53 19.04 33.88
CA ALA A 91 21.93 19.38 32.60
C ALA A 91 21.66 18.13 31.75
N SER A 92 22.62 17.19 31.70
CA SER A 92 22.48 15.93 30.96
C SER A 92 21.34 15.06 31.52
N GLU A 93 21.32 14.86 32.84
CA GLU A 93 20.29 14.06 33.54
C GLU A 93 18.88 14.60 33.33
N LYS A 94 18.72 15.93 33.33
CA LYS A 94 17.44 16.58 33.02
C LYS A 94 17.03 16.46 31.55
N SER A 95 17.98 16.35 30.63
CA SER A 95 17.72 16.47 29.19
C SER A 95 17.58 15.14 28.46
N PHE A 96 18.30 14.11 28.90
CA PHE A 96 18.26 12.80 28.27
C PHE A 96 16.84 12.20 28.24
N PRO A 97 16.07 12.14 29.34
CA PRO A 97 14.72 11.57 29.31
C PRO A 97 13.83 12.23 28.25
N SER A 98 13.84 13.56 28.17
CA SER A 98 13.02 14.31 27.22
C SER A 98 13.50 14.19 25.77
N SER A 99 14.81 14.23 25.52
CA SER A 99 15.35 14.06 24.16
C SER A 99 15.19 12.64 23.62
N VAL A 100 15.22 11.63 24.49
CA VAL A 100 14.91 10.23 24.16
C VAL A 100 13.41 10.08 23.85
N ASP A 101 12.55 10.74 24.61
CA ASP A 101 11.10 10.71 24.37
C ASP A 101 10.72 11.39 23.04
N ASP A 102 11.37 12.50 22.68
CA ASP A 102 11.23 13.12 21.35
C ASP A 102 11.62 12.13 20.23
N ALA A 103 12.80 11.51 20.33
CA ALA A 103 13.27 10.54 19.34
C ALA A 103 12.32 9.34 19.21
N ARG A 104 11.78 8.86 20.34
CA ARG A 104 10.78 7.79 20.38
C ARG A 104 9.48 8.17 19.68
N LYS A 105 8.99 9.40 19.88
CA LYS A 105 7.81 9.93 19.21
C LYS A 105 8.01 10.03 17.71
N GLU A 106 9.15 10.54 17.27
CA GLU A 106 9.50 10.62 15.84
C GLU A 106 9.56 9.23 15.19
N SER A 107 10.25 8.28 15.83
CA SER A 107 10.30 6.88 15.39
C SER A 107 8.90 6.25 15.30
N SER A 108 8.04 6.46 16.31
CA SER A 108 6.68 5.92 16.33
C SER A 108 5.82 6.51 15.21
N SER A 109 5.90 7.82 14.99
CA SER A 109 5.20 8.51 13.90
C SER A 109 5.64 8.01 12.52
N SER A 110 6.94 7.75 12.32
CA SER A 110 7.44 7.13 11.07
C SER A 110 6.94 5.70 10.89
N ILE A 111 6.88 4.87 11.95
CA ILE A 111 6.31 3.51 11.87
C ILE A 111 4.82 3.55 11.53
N GLU A 112 4.04 4.43 12.16
CA GLU A 112 2.62 4.62 11.85
C GLU A 112 2.42 5.04 10.39
N SER A 113 3.23 5.98 9.91
CA SER A 113 3.21 6.43 8.52
C SER A 113 3.59 5.33 7.52
N ALA A 114 4.53 4.44 7.89
CA ALA A 114 4.89 3.29 7.08
C ALA A 114 3.77 2.24 7.07
N GLU A 115 3.10 2.04 8.20
CA GLU A 115 1.96 1.14 8.32
C GLU A 115 0.73 1.62 7.54
N GLU A 116 0.47 2.93 7.50
CA GLU A 116 -0.57 3.53 6.65
C GLU A 116 -0.29 3.28 5.15
N ALA A 117 0.99 3.32 4.76
CA ALA A 117 1.47 2.92 3.44
C ALA A 117 1.53 1.38 3.24
N TYR A 118 1.02 0.60 4.19
CA TYR A 118 0.95 -0.86 4.14
C TYR A 118 2.33 -1.57 4.04
N ALA A 119 3.36 -0.93 4.59
CA ALA A 119 4.72 -1.46 4.56
C ALA A 119 4.88 -2.80 5.28
N SER A 120 4.05 -3.12 6.28
CA SER A 120 4.08 -4.43 6.94
C SER A 120 3.84 -5.61 5.99
N GLN A 121 3.11 -5.39 4.88
CA GLN A 121 2.88 -6.40 3.85
C GLN A 121 3.81 -6.21 2.64
N LEU A 122 3.94 -4.98 2.15
CA LEU A 122 4.65 -4.70 0.89
C LEU A 122 6.18 -4.55 1.06
N ALA A 123 6.65 -4.23 2.26
CA ALA A 123 8.05 -4.00 2.60
C ALA A 123 8.37 -4.54 4.00
N SER A 124 7.98 -5.79 4.23
CA SER A 124 7.92 -6.39 5.58
C SER A 124 9.27 -6.46 6.30
N GLU A 125 10.38 -6.71 5.59
CA GLU A 125 11.72 -6.80 6.19
C GLU A 125 12.20 -5.49 6.84
N PRO A 126 12.28 -4.35 6.11
CA PRO A 126 12.65 -3.07 6.73
C PRO A 126 11.60 -2.58 7.73
N TYR A 127 10.32 -2.86 7.51
CA TYR A 127 9.27 -2.55 8.48
C TYR A 127 9.50 -3.29 9.82
N ASN A 128 9.70 -4.61 9.78
CA ASN A 128 9.96 -5.42 10.97
C ASN A 128 11.26 -5.00 11.67
N THR A 129 12.29 -4.64 10.90
CA THR A 129 13.53 -4.07 11.42
C THR A 129 13.26 -2.78 12.19
N SER A 130 12.44 -1.88 11.65
CA SER A 130 12.07 -0.62 12.33
C SER A 130 11.39 -0.87 13.68
N VAL A 131 10.45 -1.83 13.73
CA VAL A 131 9.72 -2.20 14.95
C VAL A 131 10.65 -2.81 15.98
N GLN A 132 11.60 -3.65 15.55
CA GLN A 132 12.58 -4.28 16.43
C GLN A 132 13.57 -3.26 17.02
N LEU A 133 14.11 -2.36 16.20
CA LEU A 133 14.99 -1.28 16.66
C LEU A 133 14.29 -0.37 17.68
N ARG A 134 13.00 -0.06 17.48
CA ARG A 134 12.21 0.70 18.46
C ARG A 134 12.12 -0.02 19.80
N LYS A 135 11.86 -1.34 19.79
CA LYS A 135 11.81 -2.17 21.02
C LYS A 135 13.16 -2.20 21.75
N GLU A 136 14.26 -2.31 21.01
CA GLU A 136 15.61 -2.22 21.58
C GLU A 136 15.85 -0.84 22.22
N GLY A 137 15.44 0.23 21.56
CA GLY A 137 15.47 1.60 22.12
C GLY A 137 14.68 1.72 23.41
N ASP A 138 13.47 1.16 23.47
CA ASP A 138 12.63 1.13 24.67
C ASP A 138 13.33 0.40 25.83
N SER A 139 13.97 -0.74 25.56
CA SER A 139 14.68 -1.53 26.59
C SER A 139 15.91 -0.81 27.15
N LEU A 140 16.67 -0.12 26.29
CA LEU A 140 17.83 0.69 26.70
C LEU A 140 17.39 1.88 27.56
N ARG A 141 16.30 2.56 27.17
CA ARG A 141 15.70 3.65 27.95
C ARG A 141 15.28 3.17 29.34
N GLU A 142 14.52 2.08 29.42
CA GLU A 142 14.06 1.53 30.70
C GLU A 142 15.25 1.12 31.60
N THR A 143 16.33 0.63 31.01
CA THR A 143 17.55 0.32 31.74
C THR A 143 18.26 1.57 32.24
N ALA A 144 18.29 2.65 31.45
CA ALA A 144 18.82 3.95 31.87
C ALA A 144 18.00 4.55 33.03
N ASP A 145 16.66 4.54 32.91
CA ASP A 145 15.72 5.00 33.95
C ASP A 145 15.99 4.26 35.27
N ARG A 146 16.02 2.92 35.24
CA ARG A 146 16.32 2.08 36.42
C ARG A 146 17.70 2.33 37.00
N THR A 147 18.70 2.58 36.15
CA THR A 147 20.07 2.88 36.59
C THR A 147 20.10 4.18 37.39
N LEU A 148 19.39 5.22 36.93
CA LEU A 148 19.27 6.48 37.68
C LEU A 148 18.42 6.34 38.95
N GLU A 149 17.32 5.56 38.92
CA GLU A 149 16.48 5.34 40.10
C GLU A 149 17.19 4.57 41.21
N SER A 150 18.13 3.67 40.85
CA SER A 150 18.87 2.83 41.79
C SER A 150 19.87 3.56 42.69
N TYR A 151 19.83 4.90 42.75
CA TYR A 151 20.67 5.74 43.61
C TYR A 151 20.70 5.22 45.06
N PRO A 152 21.85 4.72 45.55
CA PRO A 152 22.02 4.50 46.97
C PRO A 152 22.14 5.86 47.64
N LYS A 153 21.24 6.19 48.57
CA LYS A 153 21.27 7.46 49.33
C LYS A 153 22.57 7.67 50.13
N GLU A 154 23.38 6.63 50.29
CA GLU A 154 24.63 6.59 51.06
C GLU A 154 25.90 6.34 50.19
N SER A 155 25.80 6.34 48.85
CA SER A 155 26.99 6.12 48.00
C SER A 155 27.88 7.36 47.91
N GLY A 156 29.20 7.17 47.97
CA GLY A 156 30.18 8.25 47.71
C GLY A 156 30.10 8.80 46.28
N ASP A 157 30.66 10.00 46.08
CA ASP A 157 30.53 10.79 44.83
C ASP A 157 30.95 10.02 43.56
N ASP A 158 31.98 9.17 43.63
CA ASP A 158 32.48 8.39 42.49
C ASP A 158 31.50 7.31 42.02
N ALA A 159 30.84 6.62 42.95
CA ALA A 159 29.85 5.60 42.62
C ALA A 159 28.62 6.21 41.96
N LYS A 160 28.19 7.39 42.45
CA LYS A 160 27.10 8.17 41.85
C LYS A 160 27.47 8.64 40.44
N LEU A 161 28.68 9.16 40.25
CA LEU A 161 29.17 9.58 38.93
C LEU A 161 29.17 8.41 37.95
N ARG A 162 29.66 7.23 38.34
CA ARG A 162 29.70 6.04 37.49
C ARG A 162 28.31 5.63 37.01
N MET A 163 27.32 5.60 37.90
CA MET A 163 25.94 5.24 37.53
C MET A 163 25.31 6.27 36.59
N ARG A 164 25.52 7.57 36.83
CA ARG A 164 25.04 8.63 35.92
C ARG A 164 25.60 8.47 34.52
N LEU A 165 26.91 8.28 34.41
CA LEU A 165 27.57 8.10 33.11
C LEU A 165 27.07 6.83 32.40
N ALA A 166 26.92 5.72 33.13
CA ALA A 166 26.35 4.50 32.57
C ALA A 166 24.92 4.70 32.05
N ALA A 167 24.07 5.41 32.79
CA ALA A 167 22.71 5.73 32.33
C ALA A 167 22.72 6.65 31.10
N PHE A 168 23.63 7.63 31.04
CA PHE A 168 23.77 8.52 29.89
C PHE A 168 24.18 7.75 28.63
N ASP A 169 25.12 6.81 28.74
CA ASP A 169 25.51 5.96 27.62
C ASP A 169 24.32 5.10 27.12
N GLN A 170 23.47 4.61 28.03
CA GLN A 170 22.24 3.88 27.69
C GLN A 170 21.20 4.77 26.98
N TYR A 171 21.04 6.03 27.41
CA TYR A 171 20.18 6.98 26.71
C TYR A 171 20.70 7.37 25.32
N GLU A 172 22.00 7.57 25.17
CA GLU A 172 22.64 7.82 23.87
C GLU A 172 22.39 6.63 22.92
N ALA A 173 22.59 5.40 23.39
CA ALA A 173 22.31 4.19 22.63
C ALA A 173 20.82 4.06 22.29
N SER A 174 19.91 4.37 23.23
CA SER A 174 18.46 4.37 23.02
C SER A 174 18.05 5.35 21.91
N ARG A 175 18.56 6.60 21.94
CA ARG A 175 18.32 7.60 20.89
C ARG A 175 18.81 7.13 19.53
N GLN A 176 19.99 6.51 19.46
CA GLN A 176 20.50 5.95 18.21
C GLN A 176 19.55 4.86 17.66
N LYS A 177 19.05 3.97 18.52
CA LYS A 177 18.08 2.95 18.11
C LYS A 177 16.77 3.52 17.58
N TYR A 178 16.27 4.60 18.19
CA TYR A 178 15.09 5.30 17.64
C TYR A 178 15.39 5.98 16.30
N ALA A 179 16.58 6.57 16.12
CA ALA A 179 16.98 7.16 14.84
C ALA A 179 17.09 6.11 13.73
N ASP A 180 17.71 4.96 14.03
CA ASP A 180 17.82 3.82 13.10
C ASP A 180 16.44 3.23 12.79
N SER A 181 15.58 3.10 13.80
CA SER A 181 14.18 2.69 13.64
C SER A 181 13.42 3.62 12.70
N LYS A 182 13.52 4.93 12.92
CA LYS A 182 12.90 5.96 12.07
C LYS A 182 13.36 5.81 10.62
N LYS A 183 14.67 5.65 10.39
CA LYS A 183 15.24 5.47 9.06
C LYS A 183 14.69 4.21 8.37
N ALA A 184 14.67 3.06 9.07
CA ALA A 184 14.13 1.82 8.53
C ALA A 184 12.62 1.93 8.21
N ALA A 185 11.86 2.63 9.04
CA ALA A 185 10.44 2.90 8.80
C ALA A 185 10.24 3.78 7.55
N ASP A 186 11.01 4.87 7.42
CA ASP A 186 10.97 5.76 6.25
C ASP A 186 11.35 5.00 4.96
N GLU A 187 12.37 4.14 5.00
CA GLU A 187 12.76 3.27 3.89
C GLU A 187 11.64 2.28 3.51
N SER A 188 11.03 1.62 4.49
CA SER A 188 9.92 0.68 4.27
C SER A 188 8.70 1.37 3.64
N LYS A 189 8.40 2.61 4.06
CA LYS A 189 7.34 3.43 3.47
C LYS A 189 7.61 3.72 2.00
N VAL A 190 8.83 4.16 1.66
CA VAL A 190 9.22 4.45 0.26
C VAL A 190 9.08 3.21 -0.61
N LEU A 191 9.53 2.04 -0.13
CA LEU A 191 9.41 0.78 -0.85
C LEU A 191 7.94 0.38 -1.07
N ALA A 192 7.10 0.50 -0.04
CA ALA A 192 5.68 0.19 -0.15
C ALA A 192 4.97 1.11 -1.16
N LEU A 193 5.23 2.42 -1.11
CA LEU A 193 4.68 3.40 -2.05
C LEU A 193 5.13 3.16 -3.50
N SER A 194 6.33 2.60 -3.70
CA SER A 194 6.81 2.25 -5.05
C SER A 194 6.01 1.13 -5.71
N GLN A 195 5.32 0.30 -4.92
CA GLN A 195 4.51 -0.82 -5.40
C GLN A 195 3.05 -0.44 -5.68
N LYS A 196 2.64 0.82 -5.45
CA LYS A 196 1.24 1.27 -5.56
C LYS A 196 0.61 0.94 -6.92
N GLN A 197 1.35 1.10 -8.01
CA GLN A 197 0.82 0.86 -9.36
C GLN A 197 0.59 -0.62 -9.60
N GLN A 198 1.56 -1.47 -9.21
CA GLN A 198 1.42 -2.93 -9.31
C GLN A 198 0.23 -3.43 -8.50
N LEU A 199 -0.03 -2.83 -7.34
CA LEU A 199 -1.18 -3.15 -6.52
C LEU A 199 -2.50 -2.77 -7.19
N ILE A 200 -2.60 -1.56 -7.77
CA ILE A 200 -3.78 -1.12 -8.52
C ILE A 200 -4.01 -2.01 -9.75
N ASP A 201 -2.95 -2.33 -10.48
CA ASP A 201 -3.01 -3.21 -11.66
C ASP A 201 -3.49 -4.62 -11.28
N SER A 202 -3.22 -5.07 -10.06
CA SER A 202 -3.71 -6.35 -9.54
C SER A 202 -5.24 -6.41 -9.35
N PHE A 203 -5.95 -5.29 -9.46
CA PHE A 203 -7.41 -5.21 -9.37
C PHE A 203 -8.12 -5.35 -10.73
N ALA A 204 -7.37 -5.60 -11.81
CA ALA A 204 -7.94 -5.75 -13.16
C ALA A 204 -8.99 -6.87 -13.25
N ASP A 205 -8.93 -7.89 -12.39
CA ASP A 205 -9.94 -8.93 -12.28
C ASP A 205 -11.29 -8.38 -11.81
N ILE A 206 -11.27 -7.46 -10.84
CA ILE A 206 -12.47 -6.78 -10.32
C ILE A 206 -13.07 -5.89 -11.39
N ASP A 207 -12.25 -5.09 -12.10
CA ASP A 207 -12.73 -4.26 -13.20
C ASP A 207 -13.39 -5.09 -14.30
N LYS A 208 -12.77 -6.22 -14.66
CA LYS A 208 -13.35 -7.16 -15.63
C LYS A 208 -14.70 -7.69 -15.15
N ASN A 209 -14.80 -8.17 -13.91
CA ASN A 209 -16.06 -8.66 -13.36
C ASN A 209 -17.15 -7.58 -13.36
N LEU A 210 -16.83 -6.35 -12.95
CA LEU A 210 -17.80 -5.26 -12.94
C LEU A 210 -18.23 -4.86 -14.35
N ASN A 211 -17.35 -4.96 -15.36
CA ASN A 211 -17.71 -4.72 -16.76
C ASN A 211 -18.61 -5.83 -17.32
N ASP A 212 -18.29 -7.10 -17.01
CA ASP A 212 -19.10 -8.25 -17.40
C ASP A 212 -20.50 -8.17 -16.73
N ALA A 213 -20.55 -7.87 -15.43
CA ALA A 213 -21.80 -7.71 -14.68
C ALA A 213 -22.67 -6.55 -15.22
N ASP A 214 -22.06 -5.40 -15.58
CA ASP A 214 -22.76 -4.26 -16.15
C ASP A 214 -23.33 -4.57 -17.54
N LYS A 215 -22.54 -5.26 -18.37
CA LYS A 215 -22.95 -5.75 -19.69
C LYS A 215 -24.17 -6.65 -19.59
N TYR A 216 -24.17 -7.64 -18.70
CA TYR A 216 -25.31 -8.54 -18.50
C TYR A 216 -26.52 -7.83 -17.88
N ALA A 217 -26.29 -6.82 -17.03
CA ALA A 217 -27.35 -5.99 -16.48
C ALA A 217 -27.91 -4.96 -17.47
N GLU A 218 -27.29 -4.79 -18.65
CA GLU A 218 -27.60 -3.73 -19.60
C GLU A 218 -27.55 -2.32 -18.94
N GLY A 219 -26.64 -2.11 -17.98
CA GLY A 219 -26.50 -0.87 -17.23
C GLY A 219 -27.60 -0.57 -16.21
N LYS A 220 -28.43 -1.56 -15.86
CA LYS A 220 -29.62 -1.36 -14.99
C LYS A 220 -29.43 -1.81 -13.54
N ASP A 221 -28.34 -2.49 -13.21
CA ASP A 221 -28.09 -2.95 -11.84
C ASP A 221 -27.32 -1.87 -11.04
N PRO A 222 -27.98 -1.13 -10.13
CA PRO A 222 -27.33 -0.07 -9.36
C PRO A 222 -26.21 -0.60 -8.46
N GLU A 223 -26.26 -1.88 -8.04
CA GLU A 223 -25.21 -2.49 -7.20
C GLU A 223 -23.86 -2.57 -7.94
N VAL A 224 -23.87 -2.67 -9.27
CA VAL A 224 -22.66 -2.67 -10.09
C VAL A 224 -22.00 -1.29 -10.07
N SER A 225 -22.78 -0.22 -10.20
CA SER A 225 -22.27 1.15 -10.12
C SER A 225 -21.76 1.48 -8.71
N GLU A 226 -22.49 1.07 -7.67
CA GLU A 226 -22.06 1.24 -6.28
C GLU A 226 -20.74 0.52 -6.00
N THR A 227 -20.61 -0.74 -6.42
CA THR A 227 -19.38 -1.52 -6.23
C THR A 227 -18.19 -0.92 -7.01
N ARG A 228 -18.44 -0.37 -8.21
CA ARG A 228 -17.43 0.35 -8.99
C ARG A 228 -16.95 1.62 -8.26
N ASN A 229 -17.88 2.42 -7.72
CA ASN A 229 -17.51 3.61 -6.94
C ASN A 229 -16.66 3.27 -5.71
N ARG A 230 -16.94 2.15 -5.04
CA ARG A 230 -16.13 1.65 -3.92
C ARG A 230 -14.72 1.24 -4.37
N LEU A 231 -14.60 0.57 -5.52
CA LEU A 231 -13.30 0.24 -6.11
C LEU A 231 -12.51 1.51 -6.47
N ASP A 232 -13.15 2.48 -7.12
CA ASP A 232 -12.51 3.74 -7.51
C ASP A 232 -12.05 4.55 -6.29
N SER A 233 -12.86 4.59 -5.23
CA SER A 233 -12.46 5.19 -3.95
C SER A 233 -11.26 4.47 -3.33
N SER A 234 -11.23 3.14 -3.39
CA SER A 234 -10.11 2.33 -2.89
C SER A 234 -8.82 2.60 -3.68
N LYS A 235 -8.91 2.66 -5.02
CA LYS A 235 -7.79 3.02 -5.91
C LYS A 235 -7.27 4.43 -5.60
N SER A 236 -8.16 5.40 -5.44
CA SER A 236 -7.79 6.79 -5.10
C SER A 236 -7.04 6.88 -3.76
N LYS A 237 -7.48 6.16 -2.71
CA LYS A 237 -6.75 6.09 -1.43
C LYS A 237 -5.34 5.51 -1.59
N ILE A 238 -5.19 4.47 -2.42
CA ILE A 238 -3.87 3.87 -2.73
C ILE A 238 -2.99 4.87 -3.48
N GLU A 239 -3.54 5.62 -4.43
CA GLU A 239 -2.81 6.66 -5.17
C GLU A 239 -2.31 7.80 -4.26
N GLU A 240 -3.11 8.17 -3.25
CA GLU A 240 -2.76 9.14 -2.19
C GLU A 240 -1.72 8.59 -1.19
N GLY A 241 -1.38 7.30 -1.28
CA GLY A 241 -0.41 6.64 -0.39
C GLY A 241 -1.00 6.05 0.89
N LYS A 242 -2.33 6.09 1.05
CA LYS A 242 -3.07 5.44 2.15
C LYS A 242 -3.40 3.99 1.79
N ILE A 243 -2.37 3.24 1.44
CA ILE A 243 -2.50 1.91 0.85
C ILE A 243 -3.30 0.97 1.76
N LYS A 244 -3.04 0.99 3.07
CA LYS A 244 -3.73 0.11 4.02
C LYS A 244 -5.23 0.36 4.06
N GLU A 245 -5.64 1.63 4.02
CA GLU A 245 -7.05 2.03 4.02
C GLU A 245 -7.72 1.72 2.68
N GLY A 246 -7.04 1.94 1.56
CA GLY A 246 -7.58 1.56 0.25
C GLY A 246 -7.67 0.05 0.05
N TYR A 247 -6.77 -0.73 0.65
CA TYR A 247 -6.76 -2.19 0.50
C TYR A 247 -7.78 -2.90 1.40
N SER A 248 -8.26 -2.27 2.47
CA SER A 248 -9.08 -2.94 3.49
C SER A 248 -10.43 -3.47 2.99
N GLU A 249 -10.96 -2.93 1.89
CA GLU A 249 -12.23 -3.37 1.31
C GLU A 249 -12.07 -4.22 0.04
N ILE A 250 -10.85 -4.42 -0.45
CA ILE A 250 -10.62 -5.02 -1.78
C ILE A 250 -11.13 -6.46 -1.86
N ASP A 251 -10.97 -7.26 -0.81
CA ASP A 251 -11.46 -8.64 -0.79
C ASP A 251 -13.00 -8.70 -0.84
N ASP A 252 -13.66 -7.79 -0.12
CA ASP A 252 -15.13 -7.67 -0.14
C ASP A 252 -15.63 -7.19 -1.52
N ILE A 253 -14.96 -6.21 -2.12
CA ILE A 253 -15.26 -5.72 -3.47
C ILE A 253 -15.06 -6.83 -4.50
N ARG A 254 -13.95 -7.59 -4.40
CA ARG A 254 -13.66 -8.72 -5.29
C ARG A 254 -14.76 -9.77 -5.19
N LYS A 255 -15.12 -10.19 -3.98
CA LYS A 255 -16.22 -11.13 -3.75
C LYS A 255 -17.53 -10.61 -4.34
N LYS A 256 -17.89 -9.36 -4.05
CA LYS A 256 -19.13 -8.74 -4.53
C LYS A 256 -19.17 -8.65 -6.05
N SER A 257 -18.07 -8.29 -6.71
CA SER A 257 -17.99 -8.24 -8.17
C SER A 257 -18.28 -9.61 -8.81
N GLY A 258 -17.75 -10.70 -8.24
CA GLY A 258 -18.03 -12.06 -8.69
C GLY A 258 -19.49 -12.46 -8.50
N GLU A 259 -20.10 -12.12 -7.35
CA GLU A 259 -21.52 -12.34 -7.08
C GLU A 259 -22.42 -11.61 -8.09
N LEU A 260 -22.07 -10.37 -8.45
CA LEU A 260 -22.81 -9.57 -9.42
C LEU A 260 -22.74 -10.17 -10.82
N VAL A 261 -21.59 -10.68 -11.26
CA VAL A 261 -21.47 -11.41 -12.53
C VAL A 261 -22.41 -12.62 -12.54
N ALA A 262 -22.33 -13.47 -11.50
CA ALA A 262 -23.14 -14.68 -11.40
C ALA A 262 -24.65 -14.41 -11.37
N LYS A 263 -25.07 -13.36 -10.65
CA LYS A 263 -26.46 -12.89 -10.62
C LYS A 263 -26.92 -12.40 -12.00
N ASN A 264 -26.16 -11.50 -12.62
CA ASN A 264 -26.62 -10.80 -13.81
C ASN A 264 -26.55 -11.67 -15.07
N ILE A 265 -25.54 -12.55 -15.18
CA ILE A 265 -25.47 -13.49 -16.31
C ILE A 265 -26.66 -14.46 -16.31
N LYS A 266 -27.09 -14.94 -15.14
CA LYS A 266 -28.25 -15.82 -15.01
C LYS A 266 -29.55 -15.15 -15.46
N ILE A 267 -29.77 -13.90 -15.04
CA ILE A 267 -30.93 -13.10 -15.44
C ILE A 267 -30.91 -12.83 -16.94
N TYR A 268 -29.75 -12.46 -17.48
CA TYR A 268 -29.57 -12.18 -18.90
C TYR A 268 -29.81 -13.43 -19.76
N ALA A 269 -29.25 -14.59 -19.37
CA ALA A 269 -29.46 -15.85 -20.06
C ALA A 269 -30.94 -16.26 -20.08
N GLU A 270 -31.67 -16.09 -18.96
CA GLU A 270 -33.12 -16.37 -18.92
C GLU A 270 -33.89 -15.47 -19.89
N LYS A 271 -33.57 -14.17 -19.91
CA LYS A 271 -34.16 -13.21 -20.85
C LYS A 271 -33.90 -13.61 -22.30
N GLN A 272 -32.66 -13.95 -22.65
CA GLN A 272 -32.29 -14.33 -24.02
C GLN A 272 -32.98 -15.62 -24.45
N LYS A 273 -33.07 -16.61 -23.55
CA LYS A 273 -33.78 -17.87 -23.76
C LYS A 273 -35.26 -17.65 -24.06
N GLU A 274 -35.93 -16.79 -23.30
CA GLU A 274 -37.34 -16.43 -23.56
C GLU A 274 -37.52 -15.64 -24.87
N LEU A 275 -36.60 -14.74 -25.21
CA LEU A 275 -36.62 -14.04 -26.51
C LEU A 275 -36.41 -15.00 -27.68
N ALA A 276 -35.54 -16.00 -27.54
CA ALA A 276 -35.33 -17.05 -28.53
C ALA A 276 -36.62 -17.87 -28.74
N LYS A 277 -37.26 -18.29 -27.65
CA LYS A 277 -38.55 -18.99 -27.70
C LYS A 277 -39.65 -18.20 -28.41
N GLN A 278 -39.78 -16.91 -28.10
CA GLN A 278 -40.74 -16.03 -28.78
C GLN A 278 -40.41 -15.87 -30.27
N SER A 279 -39.12 -15.71 -30.61
CA SER A 279 -38.66 -15.55 -31.99
C SER A 279 -38.97 -16.79 -32.83
N VAL A 280 -38.68 -18.00 -32.30
CA VAL A 280 -38.97 -19.26 -32.99
C VAL A 280 -40.48 -19.50 -33.12
N ALA A 281 -41.27 -19.18 -32.10
CA ALA A 281 -42.73 -19.28 -32.17
C ALA A 281 -43.34 -18.36 -33.25
N SER A 282 -42.83 -17.12 -33.34
CA SER A 282 -43.22 -16.17 -34.40
C SER A 282 -42.84 -16.67 -35.79
N ALA A 283 -41.60 -17.16 -35.96
CA ALA A 283 -41.14 -17.75 -37.20
C ALA A 283 -41.97 -18.97 -37.63
N THR A 284 -42.30 -19.85 -36.68
CA THR A 284 -43.18 -21.02 -36.89
C THR A 284 -44.55 -20.58 -37.39
N THR A 285 -45.17 -19.61 -36.73
CA THR A 285 -46.50 -19.09 -37.11
C THR A 285 -46.48 -18.49 -38.51
N ARG A 286 -45.44 -17.72 -38.84
CA ARG A 286 -45.27 -17.13 -40.17
C ARG A 286 -45.16 -18.20 -41.25
N LEU A 287 -44.37 -19.23 -41.03
CA LEU A 287 -44.17 -20.31 -42.01
C LEU A 287 -45.41 -21.20 -42.16
N ALA A 288 -46.18 -21.40 -41.09
CA ALA A 288 -47.44 -22.13 -41.11
C ALA A 288 -48.57 -21.37 -41.84
N SER A 289 -48.46 -20.05 -41.98
CA SER A 289 -49.49 -19.21 -42.62
C SER A 289 -49.58 -19.38 -44.14
N PHE A 290 -48.59 -20.03 -44.77
CA PHE A 290 -48.59 -20.25 -46.21
C PHE A 290 -49.60 -21.31 -46.64
N ASP A 291 -50.37 -20.98 -47.68
CA ASP A 291 -51.20 -21.95 -48.39
C ASP A 291 -50.31 -22.93 -49.17
N ARG A 292 -50.32 -24.21 -48.77
CA ARG A 292 -49.53 -25.27 -49.38
C ARG A 292 -49.84 -25.47 -50.87
N ASN A 293 -51.06 -25.17 -51.32
CA ASN A 293 -51.39 -25.24 -52.75
C ASN A 293 -50.63 -24.17 -53.54
N LYS A 294 -50.49 -22.96 -52.99
CA LYS A 294 -49.73 -21.87 -53.60
C LYS A 294 -48.24 -22.19 -53.62
N ILE A 295 -47.70 -22.76 -52.54
CA ILE A 295 -46.31 -23.24 -52.49
C ILE A 295 -46.05 -24.28 -53.58
N ASN A 296 -46.96 -25.25 -53.75
CA ASN A 296 -46.80 -26.33 -54.71
C ASN A 296 -46.98 -25.89 -56.18
N SER A 297 -47.44 -24.67 -56.44
CA SER A 297 -47.64 -24.13 -57.80
C SER A 297 -46.34 -23.77 -58.55
N SER A 298 -45.18 -23.83 -57.88
CA SER A 298 -43.89 -23.51 -58.47
C SER A 298 -42.77 -24.28 -57.77
N ARG A 299 -41.83 -24.85 -58.56
CA ARG A 299 -40.64 -25.49 -58.00
C ARG A 299 -39.77 -24.50 -57.21
N ASP A 300 -39.69 -23.25 -57.65
CA ASP A 300 -38.96 -22.18 -56.96
C ASP A 300 -39.55 -21.86 -55.57
N PHE A 301 -40.89 -21.85 -55.46
CA PHE A 301 -41.57 -21.64 -54.19
C PHE A 301 -41.36 -22.81 -53.23
N GLN A 302 -41.42 -24.05 -53.74
CA GLN A 302 -41.12 -25.24 -52.94
C GLN A 302 -39.68 -25.19 -52.38
N VAL A 303 -38.69 -24.86 -53.21
CA VAL A 303 -37.29 -24.76 -52.77
C VAL A 303 -37.11 -23.65 -51.74
N SER A 304 -37.72 -22.49 -51.96
CA SER A 304 -37.65 -21.37 -51.01
C SER A 304 -38.32 -21.71 -49.67
N TYR A 305 -39.47 -22.38 -49.73
CA TYR A 305 -40.19 -22.84 -48.54
C TYR A 305 -39.40 -23.91 -47.77
N GLN A 306 -38.80 -24.87 -48.48
CA GLN A 306 -37.98 -25.92 -47.87
C GLN A 306 -36.76 -25.33 -47.14
N ARG A 307 -36.07 -24.34 -47.74
CA ARG A 307 -34.97 -23.62 -47.06
C ARG A 307 -35.42 -22.93 -45.78
N ALA A 308 -36.63 -22.34 -45.79
CA ALA A 308 -37.21 -21.75 -44.60
C ALA A 308 -37.55 -22.81 -43.53
N GLU A 309 -38.04 -23.99 -43.92
CA GLU A 309 -38.25 -25.13 -43.00
C GLU A 309 -36.93 -25.63 -42.39
N GLU A 310 -35.85 -25.72 -43.17
CA GLU A 310 -34.52 -26.12 -42.69
C GLU A 310 -33.97 -25.11 -41.67
N ASN A 311 -34.10 -23.80 -41.94
CA ASN A 311 -33.73 -22.76 -41.00
C ASN A 311 -34.59 -22.79 -39.72
N LEU A 312 -35.90 -23.12 -39.84
CA LEU A 312 -36.77 -23.26 -38.67
C LEU A 312 -36.29 -24.39 -37.76
N LYS A 313 -35.93 -25.53 -38.36
CA LYS A 313 -35.42 -26.69 -37.63
C LYS A 313 -34.12 -26.36 -36.89
N ALA A 314 -33.18 -25.71 -37.57
CA ALA A 314 -31.92 -25.29 -36.94
C ALA A 314 -32.14 -24.26 -35.81
N ALA A 315 -33.10 -23.35 -35.97
CA ALA A 315 -33.48 -22.41 -34.93
C ALA A 315 -34.05 -23.11 -33.70
N GLU A 316 -34.91 -24.11 -33.90
CA GLU A 316 -35.50 -24.90 -32.81
C GLU A 316 -34.45 -25.78 -32.09
N GLU A 317 -33.54 -26.41 -32.84
CA GLU A 317 -32.41 -27.15 -32.26
C GLU A 317 -31.53 -26.24 -31.39
N SER A 318 -31.25 -25.02 -31.85
CA SER A 318 -30.49 -24.03 -31.09
C SER A 318 -31.25 -23.56 -29.85
N ARG A 319 -32.57 -23.35 -29.94
CA ARG A 319 -33.43 -22.98 -28.81
C ARG A 319 -33.47 -24.07 -27.73
N VAL A 320 -33.61 -25.34 -28.13
CA VAL A 320 -33.59 -26.48 -27.20
C VAL A 320 -32.23 -26.57 -26.50
N ALA A 321 -31.14 -26.47 -27.26
CA ALA A 321 -29.80 -26.48 -26.68
C ALA A 321 -29.60 -25.33 -25.68
N ALA A 322 -30.15 -24.14 -25.95
CA ALA A 322 -30.09 -23.02 -25.02
C ALA A 322 -30.76 -23.32 -23.67
N GLU A 323 -31.91 -24.00 -23.67
CA GLU A 323 -32.63 -24.41 -22.46
C GLU A 323 -31.85 -25.44 -21.64
N ASP A 324 -31.28 -26.44 -22.32
CA ASP A 324 -30.49 -27.50 -21.67
C ASP A 324 -29.21 -26.92 -21.02
N LEU A 325 -28.55 -26.00 -21.72
CA LEU A 325 -27.37 -25.30 -21.21
C LEU A 325 -27.71 -24.38 -20.04
N TYR A 326 -28.86 -23.69 -20.11
CA TYR A 326 -29.34 -22.87 -18.99
C TYR A 326 -29.58 -23.71 -17.74
N SER A 327 -30.27 -24.85 -17.91
CA SER A 327 -30.59 -25.79 -16.82
C SER A 327 -29.33 -26.42 -16.23
N SER A 328 -28.25 -26.51 -17.01
CA SER A 328 -26.93 -26.97 -16.59
C SER A 328 -26.04 -25.85 -16.03
N GLU A 329 -26.61 -24.66 -15.79
CA GLU A 329 -25.92 -23.45 -15.30
C GLU A 329 -24.78 -22.96 -16.22
N LYS A 330 -24.76 -23.39 -17.48
CA LYS A 330 -23.83 -22.93 -18.51
C LYS A 330 -24.39 -21.71 -19.23
N TYR A 331 -24.47 -20.60 -18.49
CA TYR A 331 -25.19 -19.41 -18.94
C TYR A 331 -24.59 -18.76 -20.19
N GLU A 332 -23.26 -18.68 -20.33
CA GLU A 332 -22.62 -18.14 -21.54
C GLU A 332 -22.95 -18.94 -22.81
N ASP A 333 -22.91 -20.26 -22.71
CA ASP A 333 -23.26 -21.15 -23.82
C ASP A 333 -24.76 -21.04 -24.15
N SER A 334 -25.61 -20.94 -23.12
CA SER A 334 -27.05 -20.75 -23.28
C SER A 334 -27.38 -19.43 -23.99
N ILE A 335 -26.70 -18.35 -23.65
CA ILE A 335 -26.81 -17.05 -24.33
C ILE A 335 -26.43 -17.20 -25.81
N SER A 336 -25.27 -17.79 -26.08
CA SER A 336 -24.78 -17.97 -27.46
C SER A 336 -25.77 -18.78 -28.33
N ARG A 337 -26.36 -19.82 -27.76
CA ARG A 337 -27.39 -20.63 -28.45
C ARG A 337 -28.72 -19.90 -28.62
N SER A 338 -29.11 -19.09 -27.63
CA SER A 338 -30.30 -18.23 -27.72
C SER A 338 -30.15 -17.20 -28.84
N GLU A 339 -29.01 -16.53 -28.92
CA GLU A 339 -28.70 -15.56 -29.97
C GLU A 339 -28.73 -16.19 -31.36
N GLU A 340 -28.20 -17.41 -31.51
CA GLU A 340 -28.24 -18.15 -32.76
C GLU A 340 -29.68 -18.52 -33.17
N ALA A 341 -30.51 -18.98 -32.23
CA ALA A 341 -31.92 -19.26 -32.48
C ALA A 341 -32.68 -17.99 -32.92
N ILE A 342 -32.41 -16.84 -32.28
CA ILE A 342 -32.98 -15.54 -32.66
C ILE A 342 -32.53 -15.14 -34.07
N ARG A 343 -31.24 -15.29 -34.39
CA ARG A 343 -30.66 -14.94 -35.70
C ARG A 343 -31.29 -15.78 -36.81
N LEU A 344 -31.37 -17.10 -36.64
CA LEU A 344 -31.99 -18.01 -37.60
C LEU A 344 -33.49 -17.72 -37.77
N SER A 345 -34.19 -17.41 -36.68
CA SER A 345 -35.60 -17.01 -36.73
C SER A 345 -35.82 -15.74 -37.56
N ARG A 346 -34.93 -14.74 -37.43
CA ARG A 346 -35.00 -13.51 -38.24
C ARG A 346 -34.79 -13.79 -39.73
N ILE A 347 -33.76 -14.56 -40.07
CA ILE A 347 -33.49 -14.97 -41.46
C ILE A 347 -34.71 -15.68 -42.07
N LEU A 348 -35.35 -16.57 -41.31
CA LEU A 348 -36.57 -17.25 -41.75
C LEU A 348 -37.70 -16.26 -41.99
N VAL A 349 -37.94 -15.31 -41.08
CA VAL A 349 -39.01 -14.31 -41.23
C VAL A 349 -38.81 -13.47 -42.51
N ASP A 350 -37.56 -13.10 -42.82
CA ASP A 350 -37.22 -12.37 -44.05
C ASP A 350 -37.48 -13.24 -45.29
N GLN A 351 -37.02 -14.49 -45.29
CA GLN A 351 -37.26 -15.46 -46.37
C GLN A 351 -38.75 -15.72 -46.60
N ALA A 352 -39.53 -15.85 -45.53
CA ALA A 352 -40.97 -16.00 -45.59
C ALA A 352 -41.65 -14.74 -46.14
N THR A 353 -41.16 -13.55 -45.79
CA THR A 353 -41.71 -12.32 -46.34
C THR A 353 -41.45 -12.21 -47.84
N GLU A 354 -40.21 -12.48 -48.28
CA GLU A 354 -39.85 -12.48 -49.70
C GLU A 354 -40.65 -13.52 -50.50
N LEU A 355 -40.84 -14.72 -49.94
CA LEU A 355 -41.64 -15.77 -50.57
C LEU A 355 -43.11 -15.37 -50.68
N ALA A 356 -43.69 -14.76 -49.64
CA ALA A 356 -45.07 -14.26 -49.67
C ALA A 356 -45.26 -13.23 -50.79
N GLU A 357 -44.35 -12.26 -50.91
CA GLU A 357 -44.40 -11.27 -51.98
C GLU A 357 -44.27 -11.90 -53.37
N ARG A 358 -43.36 -12.88 -53.55
CA ARG A 358 -43.21 -13.59 -54.84
C ARG A 358 -44.47 -14.35 -55.22
N ILE A 359 -45.15 -14.97 -54.25
CA ILE A 359 -46.43 -15.66 -54.47
C ILE A 359 -47.52 -14.66 -54.88
N GLU A 360 -47.61 -13.51 -54.21
CA GLU A 360 -48.58 -12.46 -54.52
C GLU A 360 -48.35 -11.83 -55.90
N ARG A 361 -47.09 -11.57 -56.27
CA ARG A 361 -46.70 -11.10 -57.60
C ARG A 361 -47.11 -12.08 -58.69
N LYS A 362 -46.84 -13.38 -58.50
CA LYS A 362 -47.27 -14.41 -59.46
C LYS A 362 -48.80 -14.47 -59.57
N ALA A 363 -49.51 -14.41 -58.44
CA ALA A 363 -50.97 -14.42 -58.45
C ALA A 363 -51.60 -13.21 -59.16
N THR A 364 -50.94 -12.05 -59.12
CA THR A 364 -51.37 -10.85 -59.87
C THR A 364 -51.04 -10.97 -61.36
N THR A 365 -49.85 -11.44 -61.72
CA THR A 365 -49.47 -11.71 -63.13
C THR A 365 -50.40 -12.74 -63.78
N ASP A 366 -50.70 -13.85 -63.11
CA ASP A 366 -51.58 -14.91 -63.63
C ASP A 366 -53.02 -14.40 -63.83
N LYS A 367 -53.51 -13.48 -62.98
CA LYS A 367 -54.82 -12.82 -63.15
C LYS A 367 -54.87 -11.86 -64.33
N ILE A 368 -53.75 -11.18 -64.64
CA ILE A 368 -53.66 -10.27 -65.80
C ILE A 368 -53.62 -11.09 -67.10
N ALA A 369 -52.79 -12.14 -67.15
CA ALA A 369 -52.73 -13.05 -68.31
C ALA A 369 -54.06 -13.79 -68.57
N GLY A 370 -54.80 -14.14 -67.52
CA GLY A 370 -56.16 -14.71 -67.62
C GLY A 370 -57.25 -13.72 -68.03
N ARG A 371 -56.99 -12.41 -67.99
CA ARG A 371 -57.92 -11.36 -68.48
C ARG A 371 -57.76 -11.12 -69.97
N ASP A 372 -56.52 -11.07 -70.47
CA ASP A 372 -56.25 -10.85 -71.90
C ASP A 372 -56.81 -11.97 -72.77
N THR A 373 -56.82 -13.21 -72.29
CA THR A 373 -57.40 -14.37 -73.00
C THR A 373 -58.93 -14.40 -73.06
N LYS A 374 -59.65 -13.59 -72.24
CA LYS A 374 -61.12 -13.50 -72.30
C LYS A 374 -61.64 -12.39 -73.22
N THR A 375 -60.78 -11.50 -73.70
CA THR A 375 -61.20 -10.36 -74.55
C THR A 375 -61.17 -10.67 -76.06
N GLU A 376 -60.58 -11.78 -76.48
CA GLU A 376 -60.53 -12.19 -77.92
C GLU A 376 -61.63 -13.17 -78.35
N GLY A 377 -62.51 -13.60 -77.43
CA GLY A 377 -63.52 -14.64 -77.71
C GLY A 377 -64.87 -14.16 -78.24
N ASN A 378 -65.12 -12.86 -78.43
CA ASN A 378 -66.45 -12.37 -78.78
C ASN A 378 -66.46 -11.29 -79.88
N LYS A 379 -65.88 -11.62 -81.04
CA LYS A 379 -66.23 -11.00 -82.32
C LYS A 379 -66.11 -12.05 -83.43
N LYS A 380 -67.23 -12.62 -83.86
CA LYS A 380 -67.50 -13.00 -85.26
C LYS A 380 -68.98 -13.40 -85.41
N TYR A 381 -69.66 -12.55 -86.19
CA TYR A 381 -70.85 -12.70 -87.05
C TYR A 381 -72.05 -13.54 -86.59
#